data_AF-A0A1X1URP8-F1
#
_entry.id   AF-A0A1X1URP8-F1
#
_cell.length_a   1.000
_cell.length_b   1.000
_cell.length_c   1.000
_cell.angle_alpha   90.00
_cell.angle_beta   90.00
_cell.angle_gamma   90.00
#
_symmetry.space_group_name_H-M   'P 1'
#
loop_
_entity.id
_entity.type
_entity.pdbx_description
1 polymer ?
#
loop_
_entity_poly.entity_id
_entity_poly.type
_entity_poly.pdbx_seq_one_letter_code
_entity_poly.pdbx_strand_id
1 'polypeptide(L)'
;MRAFVLTLSALVVVAGLAACGPKNKPAAPTSSSTSSSSSSATTAQFDIGNTINYGSFGTTTEIDCANGKSLNVGGSNNTLTVKGSCGTVTIGGADNKITLDKIDSQLNVVGFNNTITYKNGDPKVENLGSNNTIKKG
;
A
#
# COMPACT_ATOMS: atom_id res chain seq x y z
N MET A 1 -1.80 -3.42 -64.29
CA MET A 1 -1.83 -2.38 -63.24
C MET A 1 -1.22 -2.98 -61.98
N ARG A 2 -0.11 -2.39 -61.49
CA ARG A 2 0.35 -2.27 -60.07
C ARG A 2 0.23 -3.52 -59.16
N ALA A 3 1.24 -4.01 -58.46
CA ALA A 3 2.53 -3.47 -58.04
C ALA A 3 3.46 -4.62 -57.59
N PHE A 4 4.76 -4.46 -57.83
CA PHE A 4 5.83 -5.22 -57.18
C PHE A 4 5.99 -4.73 -55.73
N VAL A 5 6.04 -5.64 -54.76
CA VAL A 5 6.50 -5.34 -53.40
C VAL A 5 7.61 -6.33 -53.04
N LEU A 6 8.84 -5.82 -53.04
CA LEU A 6 10.00 -6.39 -52.36
C LEU A 6 9.85 -6.16 -50.86
N THR A 7 9.99 -7.20 -50.05
CA THR A 7 10.39 -7.02 -48.64
C THR A 7 11.47 -8.03 -48.27
N LEU A 8 12.51 -7.44 -47.69
CA LEU A 8 13.88 -7.88 -47.50
C LEU A 8 14.02 -8.67 -46.18
N SER A 9 14.80 -9.73 -46.22
CA SER A 9 15.25 -10.51 -45.07
C SER A 9 16.16 -9.69 -44.13
N ALA A 10 16.01 -9.85 -42.82
CA ALA A 10 17.13 -9.72 -41.87
C ALA A 10 16.83 -10.42 -40.54
N LEU A 11 17.58 -11.49 -40.26
CA LEU A 11 17.79 -12.05 -38.92
C LEU A 11 18.56 -11.04 -38.05
N VAL A 12 18.20 -10.92 -36.77
CA VAL A 12 19.16 -10.53 -35.74
C VAL A 12 18.94 -11.41 -34.50
N VAL A 13 19.95 -12.21 -34.20
CA VAL A 13 20.13 -13.00 -32.98
C VAL A 13 21.05 -12.20 -32.07
N VAL A 14 20.71 -11.99 -30.80
CA VAL A 14 21.70 -11.58 -29.78
C VAL A 14 21.46 -12.36 -28.50
N ALA A 15 22.44 -13.19 -28.16
CA ALA A 15 22.66 -13.82 -26.87
C ALA A 15 24.04 -13.38 -26.33
N GLY A 16 24.19 -13.27 -25.01
CA GLY A 16 25.44 -13.04 -24.28
C GLY A 16 25.37 -11.80 -23.38
N LEU A 17 25.38 -11.89 -22.04
CA LEU A 17 26.41 -12.29 -21.06
C LEU A 17 27.45 -11.19 -20.76
N ALA A 18 27.67 -11.01 -19.44
CA ALA A 18 28.78 -10.37 -18.72
C ALA A 18 28.69 -8.87 -18.37
N ALA A 19 28.67 -8.60 -17.06
CA ALA A 19 29.48 -7.55 -16.46
C ALA A 19 29.81 -7.89 -14.99
N CYS A 20 31.10 -8.09 -14.70
CA CYS A 20 31.69 -8.17 -13.36
C CYS A 20 31.87 -6.76 -12.77
N GLY A 21 31.75 -6.61 -11.45
CA GLY A 21 31.90 -5.32 -10.73
C GLY A 21 33.35 -4.94 -10.37
N PRO A 22 33.52 -4.01 -9.40
CA PRO A 22 34.63 -4.09 -8.45
C PRO A 22 34.20 -3.95 -6.98
N LYS A 23 34.98 -4.60 -6.12
CA LYS A 23 34.88 -4.69 -4.65
C LYS A 23 35.13 -3.33 -3.97
N ASN A 24 34.43 -3.04 -2.85
CA ASN A 24 35.02 -2.38 -1.67
C ASN A 24 34.21 -2.68 -0.38
N LYS A 25 34.93 -2.71 0.75
CA LYS A 25 34.74 -3.43 2.04
C LYS A 25 33.67 -2.87 3.02
N PRO A 26 33.36 -3.59 4.13
CA PRO A 26 32.06 -3.57 4.82
C PRO A 26 31.97 -2.53 5.95
N ALA A 27 30.77 -1.99 6.17
CA ALA A 27 30.34 -1.41 7.43
C ALA A 27 28.86 -1.78 7.63
N ALA A 28 28.57 -2.44 8.75
CA ALA A 28 27.21 -2.73 9.18
C ALA A 28 26.40 -1.41 9.33
N PRO A 29 25.10 -1.48 9.07
CA PRO A 29 24.23 -1.47 10.24
C PRO A 29 23.46 -2.78 10.33
N THR A 30 23.61 -3.41 11.48
CA THR A 30 22.64 -4.32 12.05
C THR A 30 21.27 -3.65 11.99
N SER A 31 20.38 -4.17 11.16
CA SER A 31 18.95 -4.08 11.41
C SER A 31 18.47 -5.51 11.37
N SER A 32 18.67 -6.14 12.53
CA SER A 32 17.96 -7.33 12.95
C SER A 32 16.49 -7.16 12.62
N SER A 33 16.05 -7.81 11.54
CA SER A 33 14.64 -8.12 11.34
C SER A 33 14.28 -9.13 12.42
N THR A 34 13.95 -8.60 13.60
CA THR A 34 13.35 -9.38 14.68
C THR A 34 11.95 -9.72 14.23
N SER A 35 11.83 -10.88 13.59
CA SER A 35 10.57 -11.55 13.32
C SER A 35 9.93 -11.88 14.67
N SER A 36 9.08 -10.99 15.15
CA SER A 36 8.19 -11.26 16.27
C SER A 36 7.02 -12.07 15.76
N SER A 37 7.19 -13.39 15.76
CA SER A 37 6.08 -14.33 15.69
C SER A 37 5.24 -14.17 16.96
N SER A 38 4.06 -13.58 16.84
CA SER A 38 3.02 -13.66 17.86
C SER A 38 1.75 -14.21 17.23
N SER A 39 1.44 -15.43 17.64
CA SER A 39 0.33 -16.27 17.21
C SER A 39 -1.04 -15.69 17.58
N SER A 40 -2.02 -16.07 16.76
CA SER A 40 -3.47 -16.12 17.04
C SER A 40 -4.29 -14.82 16.93
N ALA A 41 -4.48 -14.38 15.69
CA ALA A 41 -5.80 -14.38 15.04
C ALA A 41 -5.55 -14.60 13.54
N THR A 42 -6.41 -15.33 12.84
CA THR A 42 -6.29 -15.58 11.39
C THR A 42 -6.50 -14.29 10.60
N THR A 43 -5.54 -13.37 10.66
CA THR A 43 -5.44 -12.20 9.79
C THR A 43 -4.42 -12.57 8.73
N ALA A 44 -4.89 -12.91 7.54
CA ALA A 44 -4.01 -13.19 6.43
C ALA A 44 -3.51 -11.86 5.86
N GLN A 45 -2.37 -11.37 6.36
CA GLN A 45 -1.70 -10.21 5.77
C GLN A 45 -0.88 -10.71 4.58
N PHE A 46 -1.38 -10.48 3.37
CA PHE A 46 -0.69 -10.82 2.12
C PHE A 46 -0.07 -9.56 1.52
N ASP A 47 1.26 -9.45 1.58
CA ASP A 47 2.05 -8.43 0.88
C ASP A 47 2.21 -8.79 -0.60
N ILE A 48 1.14 -8.68 -1.39
CA ILE A 48 1.20 -8.81 -2.85
C ILE A 48 1.05 -7.40 -3.42
N GLY A 49 2.15 -6.81 -3.89
CA GLY A 49 2.10 -5.52 -4.60
C GLY A 49 1.75 -4.32 -3.71
N ASN A 50 2.64 -4.00 -2.76
CA ASN A 50 2.69 -2.70 -2.07
C ASN A 50 1.37 -2.18 -1.44
N THR A 51 0.41 -3.07 -1.19
CA THR A 51 -0.94 -2.74 -0.70
C THR A 51 -1.30 -3.68 0.45
N ILE A 52 -1.69 -3.10 1.58
CA ILE A 52 -2.17 -3.80 2.77
C ILE A 52 -3.68 -3.85 2.68
N ASN A 53 -4.27 -5.04 2.75
CA ASN A 53 -5.71 -5.21 2.79
C ASN A 53 -6.14 -5.67 4.18
N TYR A 54 -6.89 -4.83 4.88
CA TYR A 54 -7.44 -5.12 6.18
C TYR A 54 -8.96 -5.23 6.10
N GLY A 55 -9.51 -6.34 6.58
CA GLY A 55 -10.95 -6.55 6.64
C GLY A 55 -11.31 -7.39 7.84
N SER A 56 -12.13 -6.84 8.73
CA SER A 56 -12.54 -7.50 9.98
C SER A 56 -13.83 -6.87 10.52
N PHE A 57 -14.36 -7.38 11.62
CA PHE A 57 -15.56 -6.86 12.27
C PHE A 57 -15.36 -6.71 13.77
N GLY A 58 -15.59 -5.51 14.31
CA GLY A 58 -15.55 -5.26 15.76
C GLY A 58 -14.15 -5.35 16.38
N THR A 59 -13.09 -5.21 15.59
CA THR A 59 -11.71 -5.43 16.07
C THR A 59 -10.94 -4.13 16.25
N THR A 60 -9.97 -4.15 17.16
CA THR A 60 -9.03 -3.06 17.39
C THR A 60 -7.62 -3.53 17.08
N THR A 61 -6.94 -2.91 16.12
CA THR A 61 -5.57 -3.31 15.76
C THR A 61 -4.73 -2.14 15.27
N GLU A 62 -3.43 -2.38 15.20
CA GLU A 62 -2.46 -1.51 14.56
C GLU A 62 -2.05 -2.06 13.20
N ILE A 63 -1.83 -1.17 12.23
CA ILE A 63 -1.38 -1.49 10.86
C ILE A 63 -0.19 -0.58 10.56
N ASP A 64 0.90 -1.14 10.04
CA ASP A 64 2.07 -0.37 9.63
C ASP A 64 2.14 -0.25 8.10
N CYS A 65 1.96 0.96 7.58
CA CYS A 65 2.13 1.27 6.15
C CYS A 65 3.60 1.34 5.72
N ALA A 66 4.54 1.27 6.66
CA ALA A 66 5.97 1.43 6.44
C ALA A 66 6.26 2.71 5.63
N ASN A 67 6.83 2.57 4.43
CA ASN A 67 7.26 3.67 3.57
C ASN A 67 6.38 3.81 2.31
N GLY A 68 5.11 4.15 2.49
CA GLY A 68 4.22 4.53 1.39
C GLY A 68 3.40 3.38 0.82
N LYS A 69 3.20 2.28 1.57
CA LYS A 69 2.26 1.22 1.13
C LYS A 69 0.86 1.80 1.03
N SER A 70 0.06 1.25 0.11
CA SER A 70 -1.36 1.53 0.04
C SER A 70 -2.10 0.73 1.11
N LEU A 71 -3.21 1.26 1.61
CA LEU A 71 -4.04 0.60 2.62
C LEU A 71 -5.48 0.53 2.12
N ASN A 72 -6.06 -0.66 2.11
CA ASN A 72 -7.48 -0.86 1.89
C ASN A 72 -8.12 -1.39 3.19
N VAL A 73 -9.14 -0.69 3.67
CA VAL A 73 -9.88 -1.03 4.88
C VAL A 73 -11.32 -1.38 4.52
N GLY A 74 -11.69 -2.63 4.79
CA GLY A 74 -13.05 -3.15 4.71
C GLY A 74 -13.59 -3.61 6.06
N GLY A 75 -14.83 -4.08 6.05
CA GLY A 75 -15.53 -4.58 7.24
C GLY A 75 -16.21 -3.48 8.06
N SER A 76 -16.55 -3.76 9.32
CA SER A 76 -17.36 -2.81 10.11
C SER A 76 -17.00 -2.73 11.58
N ASN A 77 -17.27 -1.59 12.21
CA ASN A 77 -17.05 -1.36 13.65
C ASN A 77 -15.59 -1.61 14.07
N ASN A 78 -14.61 -1.34 13.21
CA ASN A 78 -13.20 -1.52 13.56
C ASN A 78 -12.58 -0.23 14.09
N THR A 79 -11.64 -0.37 15.02
CA THR A 79 -10.78 0.73 15.48
C THR A 79 -9.35 0.49 15.04
N LEU A 80 -8.85 1.28 14.09
CA LEU A 80 -7.55 1.07 13.47
C LEU A 80 -6.60 2.21 13.79
N THR A 81 -5.40 1.85 14.21
CA THR A 81 -4.26 2.78 14.30
C THR A 81 -3.30 2.46 13.18
N VAL A 82 -3.07 3.39 12.28
CA VAL A 82 -2.21 3.22 11.12
C VAL A 82 -0.94 4.04 11.30
N LYS A 83 0.19 3.34 11.38
CA LYS A 83 1.52 3.93 11.55
C LYS A 83 2.28 4.00 10.23
N GLY A 84 3.30 4.85 10.23
CA GLY A 84 4.15 5.10 9.06
C GLY A 84 3.53 6.10 8.07
N SER A 85 4.06 6.13 6.85
CA SER A 85 3.47 6.90 5.76
C SER A 85 2.71 5.97 4.83
N CYS A 86 1.42 6.24 4.61
CA CYS A 86 0.61 5.53 3.62
C CYS A 86 0.55 6.31 2.31
N GLY A 87 0.63 5.63 1.18
CA GLY A 87 0.48 6.27 -0.14
C GLY A 87 -0.98 6.60 -0.44
N THR A 88 -1.75 5.58 -0.80
CA THR A 88 -3.19 5.68 -1.05
C THR A 88 -3.95 4.88 0.00
N VAL A 89 -4.96 5.49 0.62
CA VAL A 89 -5.79 4.86 1.64
C VAL A 89 -7.22 4.79 1.12
N THR A 90 -7.80 3.59 1.07
CA THR A 90 -9.19 3.35 0.66
C THR A 90 -9.96 2.73 1.82
N ILE A 91 -11.14 3.27 2.14
CA ILE A 91 -11.97 2.83 3.25
C ILE A 91 -13.37 2.55 2.72
N GLY A 92 -13.69 1.26 2.55
CA GLY A 92 -14.96 0.79 2.01
C GLY A 92 -15.97 0.34 3.07
N GLY A 93 -15.55 0.22 4.33
CA GLY A 93 -16.35 -0.35 5.41
C GLY A 93 -17.40 0.57 6.05
N ALA A 94 -17.99 0.12 7.16
CA ALA A 94 -18.99 0.87 7.92
C ALA A 94 -18.58 1.10 9.38
N ASP A 95 -18.90 2.26 9.95
CA ASP A 95 -18.70 2.55 11.39
C ASP A 95 -17.25 2.34 11.86
N ASN A 96 -16.26 2.52 10.97
CA ASN A 96 -14.87 2.35 11.34
C ASN A 96 -14.29 3.64 11.91
N LYS A 97 -13.45 3.50 12.93
CA LYS A 97 -12.67 4.57 13.53
C LYS A 97 -11.19 4.38 13.17
N ILE A 98 -10.63 5.26 12.35
CA ILE A 98 -9.30 5.08 11.78
C ILE A 98 -8.45 6.30 12.12
N THR A 99 -7.28 6.06 12.70
CA THR A 99 -6.29 7.11 13.00
C THR A 99 -5.03 6.82 12.20
N LEU A 100 -4.57 7.77 11.38
CA LEU A 100 -3.39 7.62 10.52
C LEU A 100 -2.30 8.61 10.91
N ASP A 101 -1.05 8.18 10.87
CA ASP A 101 0.09 9.06 11.11
C ASP A 101 0.37 9.99 9.93
N LYS A 102 0.51 9.46 8.70
CA LYS A 102 0.77 10.27 7.51
C LYS A 102 0.16 9.66 6.25
N ILE A 103 -0.40 10.51 5.38
CA ILE A 103 -0.90 10.13 4.06
C ILE A 103 -0.24 10.99 2.99
N ASP A 104 0.39 10.35 2.00
CA ASP A 104 1.21 11.05 1.00
C ASP A 104 0.44 11.44 -0.27
N SER A 105 -0.53 10.63 -0.72
CA SER A 105 -1.17 10.85 -2.02
C SER A 105 -2.68 11.02 -1.93
N GLN A 106 -3.43 10.00 -1.52
CA GLN A 106 -4.89 10.00 -1.66
C GLN A 106 -5.60 9.30 -0.49
N LEU A 107 -6.76 9.82 -0.11
CA LEU A 107 -7.66 9.24 0.87
C LEU A 107 -9.06 9.11 0.26
N ASN A 108 -9.46 7.88 -0.03
CA ASN A 108 -10.74 7.54 -0.62
C ASN A 108 -11.63 6.89 0.44
N VAL A 109 -12.76 7.52 0.73
CA VAL A 109 -13.74 7.00 1.70
C VAL A 109 -15.02 6.65 0.93
N VAL A 110 -15.20 5.37 0.65
CA VAL A 110 -16.34 4.84 -0.12
C VAL A 110 -17.45 4.35 0.79
N GLY A 111 -17.10 3.93 2.01
CA GLY A 111 -18.03 3.38 2.99
C GLY A 111 -18.93 4.41 3.68
N PHE A 112 -19.62 4.02 4.76
CA PHE A 112 -20.54 4.90 5.48
C PHE A 112 -20.26 5.00 6.99
N ASN A 113 -20.57 6.16 7.56
CA ASN A 113 -20.41 6.48 8.99
C ASN A 113 -18.99 6.24 9.54
N ASN A 114 -17.95 6.40 8.71
CA ASN A 114 -16.58 6.23 9.14
C ASN A 114 -16.05 7.53 9.78
N THR A 115 -15.21 7.38 10.80
CA THR A 115 -14.46 8.49 11.42
C THR A 115 -12.97 8.32 11.13
N ILE A 116 -12.42 9.21 10.33
CA ILE A 116 -11.01 9.20 9.91
C ILE A 116 -10.30 10.41 10.49
N THR A 117 -9.19 10.17 11.18
CA THR A 117 -8.26 11.21 11.63
C THR A 117 -6.88 10.94 11.03
N TYR A 118 -6.22 11.94 10.46
CA TYR A 118 -4.83 11.82 10.03
C TYR A 118 -3.98 12.98 10.56
N LYS A 119 -2.77 12.69 11.04
CA LYS A 119 -1.90 13.69 11.68
C LYS A 119 -1.17 14.54 10.65
N ASN A 120 -0.54 13.91 9.67
CA ASN A 120 0.35 14.56 8.71
C ASN A 120 0.01 14.24 7.24
N GLY A 121 0.51 15.09 6.36
CA GLY A 121 0.32 15.00 4.92
C GLY A 121 -0.85 15.84 4.39
N ASP A 122 -0.90 15.96 3.07
CA ASP A 122 -1.91 16.74 2.34
C ASP A 122 -2.49 15.89 1.20
N PRO A 123 -3.16 14.76 1.53
CA PRO A 123 -3.71 13.88 0.52
C PRO A 123 -4.87 14.55 -0.20
N LYS A 124 -5.10 14.13 -1.45
CA LYS A 124 -6.39 14.39 -2.11
C LYS A 124 -7.46 13.55 -1.41
N VAL A 125 -8.41 14.22 -0.75
CA VAL A 125 -9.50 13.55 -0.04
C VAL A 125 -10.71 13.43 -0.95
N GLU A 126 -11.15 12.20 -1.18
CA GLU A 126 -12.35 11.87 -1.94
C GLU A 126 -13.33 11.10 -1.04
N ASN A 127 -14.35 11.78 -0.57
CA ASN A 127 -15.44 11.15 0.19
C ASN A 127 -16.58 10.79 -0.77
N LEU A 128 -16.60 9.53 -1.19
CA LEU A 128 -17.58 8.97 -2.13
C LEU A 128 -18.77 8.31 -1.42
N GLY A 129 -18.67 8.11 -0.10
CA GLY A 129 -19.71 7.53 0.72
C GLY A 129 -20.53 8.55 1.52
N SER A 130 -21.25 8.07 2.54
CA SER A 130 -22.24 8.86 3.29
C SER A 130 -21.92 8.95 4.78
N ASN A 131 -22.16 10.12 5.39
CA ASN A 131 -21.95 10.38 6.82
C ASN A 131 -20.52 10.13 7.33
N ASN A 132 -19.52 10.20 6.46
CA ASN A 132 -18.13 10.06 6.89
C ASN A 132 -17.61 11.38 7.48
N THR A 133 -16.86 11.29 8.57
CA THR A 133 -16.17 12.41 9.21
C THR A 133 -14.68 12.27 8.99
N ILE A 134 -14.05 13.27 8.36
CA ILE A 134 -12.61 13.27 8.07
C ILE A 134 -11.99 14.50 8.75
N LYS A 135 -10.96 14.28 9.57
CA LYS A 135 -10.28 15.34 10.33
C LYS A 135 -8.77 15.23 10.18
N LYS A 136 -8.10 16.37 10.02
CA LYS A 136 -6.65 16.48 10.15
C LYS A 136 -6.31 16.92 11.57
N GLY A 137 -5.40 16.25 12.26
CA GLY A 137 -5.02 16.57 13.65
C GLY A 137 -3.98 15.64 14.25
#